data_AF-A0A0U3QIF1-F1
#
_entry.id   AF-A0A0U3QIF1-F1
#
_cell.length_a   1.000
_cell.length_b   1.000
_cell.length_c   1.000
_cell.angle_alpha   90.00
_cell.angle_beta   90.00
_cell.angle_gamma   90.00
#
_symmetry.space_group_name_H-M   'P 1'
#
loop_
_entity.id
_entity.type
_entity.pdbx_description
1 polymer ?
#
loop_
_entity_poly.entity_id
_entity_poly.type
_entity_poly.pdbx_seq_one_letter_code
_entity_poly.pdbx_strand_id
1 'polypeptide(L)'
;MLLPAKAEVARQLRRYRAWERVMLASPTDRTVRATFEDSGYTLCVLMGKRCAREAADAAERYLRSSLGAYLGEQNERPRAGTA
;
A
#
# COMPACT_ATOMS: atom_id res chain seq x y z
N MET A 1 -14.19 -14.10 -2.14
CA MET A 1 -13.43 -13.09 -2.91
C MET A 1 -11.98 -13.13 -2.41
N LEU A 2 -11.02 -13.43 -3.29
CA LEU A 2 -9.59 -13.40 -2.98
C LEU A 2 -9.20 -11.94 -2.71
N LEU A 3 -8.91 -11.60 -1.45
CA LEU A 3 -8.29 -10.32 -1.12
C LEU A 3 -7.02 -10.16 -1.95
N PRO A 4 -6.73 -8.97 -2.51
CA PRO A 4 -5.51 -8.75 -3.25
C PRO A 4 -4.31 -9.11 -2.37
N ALA A 5 -3.33 -9.81 -2.95
CA ALA A 5 -2.14 -10.21 -2.21
C ALA A 5 -1.48 -8.98 -1.59
N LYS A 6 -1.22 -9.00 -0.28
CA LYS A 6 -0.62 -7.85 0.43
C LYS A 6 0.68 -7.37 -0.19
N ALA A 7 1.47 -8.28 -0.78
CA ALA A 7 2.67 -7.94 -1.53
C ALA A 7 2.38 -7.03 -2.74
N GLU A 8 1.26 -7.26 -3.44
CA GLU A 8 0.78 -6.42 -4.54
C GLU A 8 0.39 -5.03 -4.01
N VAL A 9 -0.43 -4.98 -2.95
CA VAL A 9 -0.85 -3.72 -2.31
C VAL A 9 0.35 -2.91 -1.84
N ALA A 10 1.34 -3.55 -1.21
CA ALA A 10 2.57 -2.90 -0.76
C ALA A 10 3.42 -2.38 -1.93
N ARG A 11 3.50 -3.11 -3.04
CA ARG A 11 4.23 -2.64 -4.23
C ARG A 11 3.55 -1.41 -4.84
N GLN A 12 2.24 -1.44 -4.99
CA GLN A 12 1.48 -0.33 -5.58
C GLN A 12 1.50 0.90 -4.68
N LEU A 13 1.40 0.73 -3.36
CA LEU A 13 1.52 1.84 -2.41
C LEU A 13 2.89 2.53 -2.48
N ARG A 14 3.99 1.76 -2.56
CA ARG A 14 5.33 2.33 -2.74
C ARG A 14 5.46 3.08 -4.06
N ARG A 15 4.90 2.54 -5.14
CA ARG A 15 4.89 3.19 -6.46
C ARG A 15 4.12 4.51 -6.41
N TYR A 16 2.94 4.52 -5.81
CA TYR A 16 2.13 5.73 -5.62
C TYR A 16 2.89 6.83 -4.85
N ARG A 17 3.51 6.50 -3.71
CA ARG A 17 4.30 7.46 -2.91
C ARG A 17 5.56 7.97 -3.63
N ALA A 18 6.15 7.16 -4.50
CA ALA A 18 7.26 7.62 -5.35
C ALA A 18 6.77 8.66 -6.36
N TRP A 19 5.67 8.37 -7.05
CA TRP A 19 5.09 9.31 -8.01
C TRP A 19 4.49 10.55 -7.37
N GLU A 20 3.95 10.47 -6.16
CA GLU A 20 3.52 11.63 -5.38
C GLU A 20 4.67 12.63 -5.20
N ARG A 21 5.86 12.16 -4.83
CA ARG A 21 7.05 13.03 -4.70
C ARG A 21 7.49 13.62 -6.03
N VAL A 22 7.45 12.84 -7.12
CA VAL A 22 7.81 13.34 -8.46
C VAL A 22 6.78 14.35 -8.98
N MET A 23 5.49 14.11 -8.74
CA MET A 23 4.39 15.03 -9.10
C MET A 23 4.52 16.36 -8.36
N LEU A 24 4.91 16.34 -7.08
CA LEU A 24 5.22 17.55 -6.31
C LEU A 24 6.45 18.30 -6.86
N ALA A 25 7.47 17.57 -7.35
CA ALA A 25 8.68 18.16 -7.91
C ALA A 25 8.51 18.68 -9.34
N SER A 26 7.56 18.14 -10.11
CA SER A 26 7.34 18.48 -11.51
C SER A 26 5.85 18.43 -11.88
N PRO A 27 5.03 19.34 -11.34
CA PRO A 27 3.57 19.30 -11.49
C PRO A 27 3.09 19.61 -12.92
N THR A 28 3.92 20.26 -13.74
CA THR A 28 3.59 20.64 -15.12
C THR A 28 3.88 19.53 -16.12
N ASP A 29 4.60 18.47 -15.72
CA ASP A 29 4.90 17.33 -16.57
C ASP A 29 3.66 16.43 -16.69
N ARG A 30 3.11 16.36 -17.89
CA ARG A 30 1.89 15.60 -18.18
C ARG A 30 2.10 14.08 -18.06
N THR A 31 3.31 13.58 -18.33
CA THR A 31 3.64 12.16 -18.22
C THR A 31 3.73 11.75 -16.77
N VAL A 32 4.34 12.60 -15.93
CA VAL A 32 4.37 12.42 -14.48
C VAL A 32 2.94 12.40 -13.93
N ARG A 33 2.09 13.34 -14.34
CA ARG A 33 0.70 13.41 -13.92
C ARG A 33 -0.09 12.17 -14.33
N ALA A 34 0.00 11.74 -15.59
CA ALA A 34 -0.68 10.55 -16.08
C ALA A 34 -0.25 9.28 -15.33
N THR A 35 1.05 9.14 -15.06
CA THR A 35 1.57 7.96 -14.33
C THR A 35 1.16 7.98 -12.85
N PHE A 36 1.11 9.16 -12.23
CA PHE A 36 0.59 9.32 -10.89
C PHE A 36 -0.90 8.93 -10.81
N GLU A 37 -1.71 9.43 -11.75
CA GLU A 37 -3.14 9.10 -11.85
C GLU A 37 -3.39 7.60 -12.06
N ASP A 38 -2.62 6.95 -12.95
CA ASP A 38 -2.68 5.50 -13.19
C ASP A 38 -2.35 4.68 -11.92
N SER A 39 -1.29 5.09 -11.19
CA SER A 39 -0.93 4.45 -9.93
C SER A 39 -2.02 4.64 -8.85
N GLY A 40 -2.67 5.81 -8.82
CA GLY A 40 -3.79 6.11 -7.95
C GLY A 40 -5.03 5.27 -8.30
N TYR A 41 -5.33 5.13 -9.59
CA TYR A 41 -6.45 4.31 -10.08
C TYR A 41 -6.30 2.84 -9.69
N THR A 42 -5.09 2.28 -9.83
CA THR A 42 -4.79 0.91 -9.39
C THR A 42 -5.07 0.73 -7.90
N LEU A 43 -4.64 1.67 -7.05
CA LEU A 43 -4.94 1.61 -5.61
C LEU A 43 -6.44 1.72 -5.32
N CYS A 44 -7.16 2.60 -6.02
CA CYS A 44 -8.60 2.73 -5.90
C CYS A 44 -9.33 1.41 -6.15
N VAL A 45 -8.96 0.70 -7.22
CA VAL A 45 -9.53 -0.62 -7.56
C VAL A 45 -9.19 -1.66 -6.49
N LEU A 46 -7.93 -1.72 -6.05
CA LEU A 46 -7.50 -2.69 -5.04
C LEU A 46 -8.18 -2.49 -3.69
N MET A 47 -8.37 -1.24 -3.26
CA MET A 47 -8.91 -0.89 -1.93
C MET A 47 -10.41 -0.59 -1.94
N GLY A 48 -11.05 -0.58 -3.10
CA GLY A 48 -12.47 -0.24 -3.24
C GLY A 48 -12.79 1.19 -2.80
N LYS A 49 -11.89 2.14 -3.09
CA LYS A 49 -12.06 3.57 -2.75
C LYS A 49 -12.23 4.41 -4.01
N ARG A 50 -12.91 5.55 -3.87
CA ARG A 50 -13.18 6.46 -5.00
C ARG A 50 -12.07 7.48 -5.22
N CYS A 51 -11.23 7.72 -4.21
CA CYS A 51 -10.16 8.69 -4.24
C CYS A 51 -8.80 8.01 -4.00
N ALA A 52 -7.77 8.40 -4.76
CA ALA A 52 -6.43 7.83 -4.65
C ALA A 52 -5.82 8.02 -3.25
N ARG A 53 -6.07 9.17 -2.63
CA ARG A 53 -5.63 9.45 -1.25
C ARG A 53 -6.30 8.51 -0.24
N GLU A 54 -7.63 8.36 -0.31
CA GLU A 54 -8.36 7.43 0.56
C GLU A 54 -7.94 5.98 0.33
N ALA A 55 -7.63 5.63 -0.91
CA ALA A 55 -7.10 4.32 -1.27
C ALA A 55 -5.72 4.08 -0.65
N ALA A 56 -4.82 5.06 -0.69
CA ALA A 56 -3.52 4.98 -0.05
C ALA A 56 -3.64 4.80 1.47
N ASP A 57 -4.51 5.58 2.13
CA ASP A 57 -4.77 5.46 3.57
C ASP A 57 -5.40 4.11 3.95
N ALA A 58 -6.26 3.57 3.08
CA ALA A 58 -6.84 2.23 3.25
C ALA A 58 -5.78 1.13 3.06
N ALA A 59 -4.89 1.27 2.07
CA ALA A 59 -3.78 0.35 1.82
C ALA A 59 -2.80 0.34 2.99
N GLU A 60 -2.44 1.50 3.53
CA GLU A 60 -1.58 1.62 4.71
C GLU A 60 -2.19 0.92 5.93
N ARG A 61 -3.47 1.15 6.19
CA ARG A 61 -4.20 0.46 7.28
C ARG A 61 -4.30 -1.04 7.05
N TYR A 62 -4.56 -1.48 5.82
CA TYR A 62 -4.63 -2.89 5.45
C TYR A 62 -3.30 -3.61 5.69
N LEU A 63 -2.18 -2.99 5.28
CA LEU A 63 -0.84 -3.53 5.51
C LEU A 63 -0.49 -3.54 7.00
N ARG A 64 -0.80 -2.45 7.74
CA ARG A 64 -0.54 -2.35 9.19
C ARG A 64 -1.33 -3.37 10.00
N SER A 65 -2.61 -3.60 9.67
CA SER A 65 -3.44 -4.58 10.37
C SER A 65 -2.82 -5.97 10.34
N SER A 66 -2.24 -6.37 9.21
CA SER A 66 -1.55 -7.66 9.16
C SER A 66 -0.10 -7.67 9.60
N LEU A 67 0.58 -6.53 9.65
CA LEU A 67 1.81 -6.47 10.43
C LEU A 67 1.49 -6.67 11.93
N GLY A 68 0.37 -6.12 12.42
CA GLY A 68 -0.12 -6.36 13.77
C GLY A 68 -0.48 -7.82 14.03
N ALA A 69 -1.20 -8.47 13.11
CA ALA A 69 -1.48 -9.91 13.19
C ALA A 69 -0.18 -10.75 13.15
N TYR A 70 0.72 -10.45 12.20
CA TYR A 70 2.01 -11.14 12.07
C TYR A 70 2.91 -10.94 13.29
N LEU A 71 2.98 -9.73 13.86
CA LEU A 71 3.74 -9.46 15.09
C LEU A 71 3.10 -10.09 16.32
N GLY A 72 1.76 -10.15 16.39
CA GLY A 72 1.01 -10.86 17.43
C GLY A 72 1.32 -12.35 17.42
N GLU A 73 1.17 -13.00 16.26
CA GLU A 73 1.49 -14.42 16.06
C GLU A 73 2.97 -14.74 16.36
N GLN A 74 3.89 -13.81 16.08
CA GLN A 74 5.31 -13.97 16.42
C GLN A 74 5.61 -13.78 17.92
N ASN A 75 4.80 -13.00 18.64
CA ASN A 75 4.92 -12.82 20.08
C ASN A 75 4.26 -13.98 20.86
N GLU A 76 3.26 -14.62 20.27
CA GLU A 76 2.57 -15.80 20.80
C GLU A 76 3.28 -17.12 20.47
N ARG A 77 4.27 -17.11 19.57
CA ARG A 77 5.19 -18.25 19.40
C ARG A 77 6.02 -18.37 20.69
N PRO A 78 5.81 -19.40 21.52
CA PRO A 78 6.66 -19.59 22.67
C PRO A 78 8.07 -19.78 22.13
N ARG A 79 9.05 -19.12 22.74
CA ARG A 79 10.45 -19.53 22.61
C ARG A 79 10.48 -21.00 22.97
N ALA A 80 10.47 -21.88 21.97
CA ALA A 80 10.73 -23.29 22.16
C ALA A 80 12.16 -23.34 22.70
N GLY A 81 12.24 -23.61 24.00
CA GLY A 81 13.49 -23.72 24.72
C GLY A 81 14.40 -24.69 24.00
N THR A 82 15.63 -24.25 23.79
CA THR A 82 16.74 -25.16 23.60
C THR A 82 17.35 -25.37 24.98
N ALA A 83 17.31 -26.63 25.40
CA ALA A 83 17.85 -27.17 26.64
C ALA A 83 19.37 -27.07 26.71
#